data_AF-A0A7S1ZY48-F1
#
_entry.id   AF-A0A7S1ZY48-F1
#
_cell.length_a   1.000
_cell.length_b   1.000
_cell.length_c   1.000
_cell.angle_alpha   90.00
_cell.angle_beta   90.00
_cell.angle_gamma   90.00
#
_symmetry.space_group_name_H-M   'P 1'
#
loop_
_entity.id
_entity.type
_entity.pdbx_description
1 polymer ?
#
loop_
_entity_poly.entity_id
_entity_poly.type
_entity_poly.pdbx_seq_one_letter_code
_entity_poly.pdbx_strand_id
1 'polypeptide(L)'
;SPVANPTPFPCGCESCTQSVLDADAGGSSCYSRMDWLRTTSEGGYLSEYDACVRVSSEFPSICGPSCDPIRCNPVFVPDPDPSKLVWSDEFDVDGLPDPTLWSYDIGGNGWGNNE
;
A
#
# COMPACT_ATOMS: atom_id res chain seq x y z
N SER A 1 -12.37 13.07 -23.01
CA SER A 1 -12.48 11.66 -22.58
C SER A 1 -13.10 11.62 -21.19
N PRO A 2 -14.18 10.86 -20.94
CA PRO A 2 -14.78 10.83 -19.61
C PRO A 2 -14.43 9.54 -18.87
N VAL A 3 -13.45 9.58 -17.96
CA VAL A 3 -13.27 8.65 -16.81
C VAL A 3 -12.34 9.39 -15.84
N ALA A 4 -12.60 9.64 -14.55
CA ALA A 4 -13.58 9.14 -13.60
C ALA A 4 -14.18 10.31 -12.79
N ASN A 5 -15.44 10.20 -12.38
CA ASN A 5 -15.94 10.98 -11.24
C ASN A 5 -15.05 10.65 -10.03
N PRO A 6 -14.52 11.63 -9.28
CA PRO A 6 -13.85 11.32 -8.03
C PRO A 6 -14.84 10.54 -7.17
N THR A 7 -14.46 9.34 -6.74
CA THR A 7 -15.28 8.56 -5.81
C THR A 7 -15.56 9.46 -4.61
N PRO A 8 -16.83 9.78 -4.31
CA PRO A 8 -17.16 10.74 -3.24
C PRO A 8 -16.85 10.20 -1.84
N PHE A 9 -16.45 8.93 -1.75
CA PHE A 9 -16.19 8.22 -0.52
C PHE A 9 -14.68 7.95 -0.36
N PRO A 10 -14.05 8.43 0.73
CA PRO A 10 -12.68 8.10 1.09
C PRO A 10 -12.53 6.58 1.24
N CYS A 11 -11.36 6.05 0.89
CA CYS A 11 -11.06 4.61 0.94
C CYS A 11 -11.94 3.76 0.01
N GLY A 12 -12.77 4.37 -0.84
CA GLY A 12 -13.79 3.64 -1.59
C GLY A 12 -14.87 3.00 -0.70
N CYS A 13 -15.00 3.45 0.55
CA CYS A 13 -15.93 2.91 1.54
C CYS A 13 -17.06 3.89 1.83
N GLU A 14 -18.30 3.55 1.50
CA GLU A 14 -19.48 4.35 1.93
C GLU A 14 -19.57 4.45 3.46
N SER A 15 -19.06 3.45 4.18
CA SER A 15 -18.98 3.43 5.64
C SER A 15 -17.95 4.40 6.22
N CYS A 16 -16.98 4.85 5.42
CA CYS A 16 -15.97 5.83 5.85
C CYS A 16 -16.56 7.25 5.75
N THR A 17 -17.57 7.51 6.59
CA THR A 17 -18.29 8.78 6.61
C THR A 17 -17.42 9.89 7.19
N GLN A 18 -17.82 11.15 6.96
CA GLN A 18 -17.14 12.30 7.55
C GLN A 18 -17.03 12.23 9.09
N SER A 19 -18.06 11.69 9.76
CA SER A 19 -18.01 11.52 11.23
C SER A 19 -16.96 10.52 11.68
N VAL A 20 -16.65 9.50 10.87
CA VAL A 20 -15.56 8.55 11.15
C VAL A 20 -14.22 9.23 10.88
N LEU A 21 -14.11 9.95 9.76
CA LEU A 21 -12.91 10.71 9.41
C LEU A 21 -12.52 11.75 10.47
N ASP A 22 -13.49 12.42 11.06
CA ASP A 22 -13.29 13.44 12.09
C ASP A 22 -13.09 12.87 13.50
N ALA A 23 -13.32 11.57 13.71
CA ALA A 23 -13.20 10.94 15.02
C ALA A 23 -11.75 10.96 15.51
N ASP A 24 -11.54 11.42 16.76
CA ASP A 24 -10.21 11.44 17.37
C ASP A 24 -9.72 10.02 17.66
N ALA A 25 -8.59 9.67 17.05
CA ALA A 25 -7.94 8.38 17.15
C ALA A 25 -6.58 8.57 17.86
N GLY A 26 -6.62 8.89 19.15
CA GLY A 26 -5.41 9.04 19.97
C GLY A 26 -4.68 10.37 19.73
N GLY A 27 -5.42 11.46 19.60
CA GLY A 27 -4.87 12.82 19.42
C GLY A 27 -4.67 13.24 17.97
N SER A 28 -5.16 12.45 17.01
CA SER A 28 -5.26 12.82 15.61
C SER A 28 -6.52 12.19 15.03
N SER A 29 -7.23 12.93 14.18
CA SER A 29 -8.40 12.34 13.52
C SER A 29 -7.98 11.28 12.51
N CYS A 30 -8.89 10.34 12.20
CA CYS A 30 -8.65 9.34 11.16
C CYS A 30 -8.23 10.01 9.84
N TYR A 31 -8.87 11.12 9.46
CA TYR A 31 -8.48 11.91 8.29
C TYR A 31 -7.06 12.45 8.38
N SER A 32 -6.71 13.14 9.47
CA SER A 32 -5.39 13.76 9.62
C SER A 32 -4.27 12.73 9.63
N ARG A 33 -4.50 11.57 10.25
CA ARG A 33 -3.54 10.47 10.22
C ARG A 33 -3.36 9.91 8.81
N MET A 34 -4.46 9.75 8.08
CA MET A 34 -4.45 9.25 6.70
C MET A 34 -3.80 10.25 5.74
N ASP A 35 -4.08 11.54 5.90
CA ASP A 35 -3.45 12.62 5.11
C ASP A 35 -1.94 12.69 5.36
N TRP A 36 -1.50 12.58 6.62
CA TRP A 36 -0.07 12.53 6.96
C TRP A 36 0.65 11.34 6.30
N LEU A 37 0.02 10.15 6.31
CA LEU A 37 0.56 8.95 5.64
C LEU A 37 0.72 9.16 4.13
N ARG A 38 -0.17 9.92 3.48
CA ARG A 38 -0.15 10.15 2.03
C ARG A 38 0.80 11.27 1.61
N THR A 39 0.98 12.29 2.44
CA THR A 39 1.59 13.56 2.02
C THR A 39 2.95 13.84 2.60
N THR A 40 3.37 13.10 3.64
CA THR A 40 4.65 13.31 4.33
C THR A 40 5.64 12.20 4.01
N SER A 41 6.92 12.53 3.90
CA SER A 41 8.00 11.55 3.70
C SER A 41 8.11 10.54 4.84
N GLU A 42 7.90 10.97 6.07
CA GLU A 42 7.82 10.12 7.26
C GLU A 42 6.61 9.18 7.24
N GLY A 43 5.54 9.58 6.54
CA GLY A 43 4.33 8.80 6.32
C GLY A 43 4.47 7.75 5.22
N GLY A 44 5.53 7.84 4.41
CA GLY A 44 5.82 6.89 3.34
C GLY A 44 5.16 7.21 2.00
N TYR A 45 4.53 8.39 1.85
CA TYR A 45 3.80 8.79 0.64
C TYR A 45 2.84 7.70 0.14
N LEU A 46 2.06 7.14 1.06
CA LEU A 46 1.18 6.02 0.76
C LEU A 46 0.08 6.41 -0.23
N SER A 47 -0.40 5.41 -0.98
CA SER A 47 -1.65 5.55 -1.72
C SER A 47 -2.82 5.78 -0.75
N GLU A 48 -3.96 6.26 -1.26
CA GLU A 48 -5.17 6.37 -0.43
C GLU A 48 -5.56 5.02 0.17
N TYR A 49 -5.53 3.97 -0.65
CA TYR A 49 -5.85 2.61 -0.25
C TYR A 49 -4.96 2.12 0.89
N ASP A 50 -3.63 2.26 0.76
CA ASP A 50 -2.68 1.80 1.78
C ASP A 50 -2.78 2.63 3.06
N ALA A 51 -3.00 3.94 2.94
CA ALA A 51 -3.24 4.81 4.09
C ALA A 51 -4.51 4.40 4.85
N CYS A 52 -5.59 4.04 4.14
CA CYS A 52 -6.84 3.55 4.71
C CYS A 52 -6.69 2.21 5.43
N VAL A 53 -5.97 1.25 4.82
CA VAL A 53 -5.64 -0.04 5.47
C VAL A 53 -4.83 0.20 6.74
N ARG A 54 -3.82 1.08 6.67
CA ARG A 54 -2.94 1.39 7.79
C ARG A 54 -3.68 2.04 8.94
N VAL A 55 -4.42 3.12 8.69
CA VAL A 55 -5.15 3.86 9.74
C VAL A 55 -6.23 2.98 10.39
N SER A 56 -6.91 2.14 9.60
CA SER A 56 -7.92 1.20 10.10
C SER A 56 -7.32 0.10 10.98
N SER A 57 -6.07 -0.30 10.72
CA SER A 57 -5.35 -1.28 11.54
C SER A 57 -4.74 -0.65 12.80
N GLU A 58 -4.28 0.60 12.73
CA GLU A 58 -3.77 1.34 13.89
C GLU A 58 -4.91 1.65 14.90
N PHE A 59 -6.11 1.92 14.40
CA PHE A 59 -7.27 2.32 15.21
C PHE A 59 -8.53 1.52 14.85
N PRO A 60 -8.57 0.22 15.19
CA PRO A 60 -9.57 -0.73 14.70
C PRO A 60 -10.99 -0.51 15.23
N SER A 61 -11.15 0.28 16.29
CA SER A 61 -12.47 0.62 16.88
C SER A 61 -12.96 2.02 16.52
N ILE A 62 -12.09 2.87 15.93
CA ILE A 62 -12.39 4.28 15.66
C ILE A 62 -12.42 4.52 14.16
N CYS A 63 -11.33 4.16 13.46
CA CYS A 63 -11.21 4.31 12.01
C CYS A 63 -11.64 3.02 11.31
N GLY A 64 -11.23 1.86 11.83
CA GLY A 64 -11.75 0.56 11.43
C GLY A 64 -13.09 0.24 12.12
N PRO A 65 -13.94 -0.63 11.53
CA PRO A 65 -13.86 -1.21 10.19
C PRO A 65 -14.36 -0.26 9.08
N SER A 66 -14.87 0.91 9.46
CA SER A 66 -15.58 1.83 8.58
C SER A 66 -14.75 2.37 7.41
N CYS A 67 -13.46 2.64 7.65
CA CYS A 67 -12.51 3.09 6.63
C CYS A 67 -11.58 1.97 6.14
N ASP A 68 -11.92 0.71 6.39
CA ASP A 68 -11.13 -0.43 5.94
C ASP A 68 -11.59 -0.88 4.53
N PRO A 69 -10.82 -0.57 3.47
CA PRO A 69 -11.20 -0.89 2.10
C PRO A 69 -11.26 -2.39 1.86
N ILE A 70 -10.55 -3.22 2.63
CA ILE A 70 -10.59 -4.69 2.49
C ILE A 70 -11.97 -5.23 2.90
N ARG A 71 -12.67 -4.53 3.79
CA ARG A 71 -13.93 -4.99 4.39
C ARG A 71 -15.17 -4.37 3.77
N CYS A 72 -15.11 -3.09 3.44
CA CYS A 72 -16.26 -2.34 2.94
C CYS A 72 -16.52 -2.57 1.45
N ASN A 73 -15.44 -2.83 0.71
CA ASN A 73 -15.45 -3.15 -0.69
C ASN A 73 -14.55 -4.38 -0.79
N PRO A 74 -15.09 -5.59 -0.63
CA PRO A 74 -14.38 -6.77 -1.08
C PRO A 74 -14.25 -6.63 -2.60
N VAL A 75 -13.27 -5.81 -3.03
CA VAL A 75 -12.65 -5.95 -4.32
C VAL A 75 -12.31 -7.41 -4.31
N PHE A 76 -12.96 -8.14 -5.19
CA PHE A 76 -12.45 -9.39 -5.67
C PHE A 76 -11.07 -9.01 -6.21
N VAL A 77 -10.05 -8.92 -5.35
CA VAL A 77 -8.66 -9.03 -5.75
C VAL A 77 -8.72 -10.37 -6.44
N PRO A 78 -8.69 -10.43 -7.79
CA PRO A 78 -8.51 -11.73 -8.40
C PRO A 78 -7.26 -12.27 -7.70
N ASP A 79 -7.34 -13.50 -7.19
CA ASP A 79 -6.17 -14.25 -6.73
C ASP A 79 -5.00 -13.85 -7.62
N PRO A 80 -3.81 -13.53 -7.06
CA PRO A 80 -2.70 -12.97 -7.82
C PRO A 80 -2.60 -13.76 -9.12
N ASP A 81 -2.97 -13.11 -10.22
CA ASP A 81 -3.17 -13.83 -11.48
C ASP A 81 -1.85 -14.52 -11.76
N PRO A 82 -1.79 -15.88 -11.74
CA PRO A 82 -0.53 -16.58 -11.88
C PRO A 82 0.11 -16.32 -13.25
N SER A 83 -0.62 -15.69 -14.18
CA SER A 83 -0.10 -15.22 -15.47
C SER A 83 0.40 -13.78 -15.49
N LYS A 84 0.17 -12.99 -14.42
CA LYS A 84 0.64 -11.60 -14.33
C LYS A 84 2.11 -11.58 -13.93
N LEU A 85 2.96 -11.38 -14.94
CA LEU A 85 4.39 -11.13 -14.75
C LEU A 85 4.60 -9.81 -13.99
N VAL A 86 5.19 -9.91 -12.80
CA VAL A 86 5.45 -8.75 -11.91
C VAL A 86 6.91 -8.31 -11.94
N TRP A 87 7.81 -9.18 -12.39
CA TRP A 87 9.22 -8.89 -12.54
C TRP A 87 9.82 -9.84 -13.59
N SER A 88 10.61 -9.29 -14.50
CA SER A 88 11.38 -10.04 -15.48
C SER A 88 12.64 -9.26 -15.85
N ASP A 89 13.68 -9.99 -16.20
CA ASP A 89 14.83 -9.48 -16.92
C ASP A 89 15.08 -10.41 -18.11
N GLU A 90 15.04 -9.84 -19.31
CA GLU A 90 15.19 -10.57 -20.57
C GLU A 90 16.67 -10.67 -21.01
N PHE A 91 17.59 -10.02 -20.29
CA PHE A 91 19.03 -10.01 -20.58
C PHE A 91 19.38 -9.58 -22.03
N ASP A 92 18.57 -8.69 -22.62
CA ASP A 92 18.74 -8.21 -24.00
C ASP A 92 19.89 -7.20 -24.19
N VAL A 93 20.63 -6.88 -23.11
CA VAL A 93 21.71 -5.90 -23.12
C VAL A 93 23.05 -6.58 -22.87
N ASP A 94 23.96 -6.44 -23.84
CA ASP A 94 25.34 -6.90 -23.70
C ASP A 94 26.07 -6.10 -22.60
N GLY A 95 26.54 -6.80 -21.58
CA GLY A 95 27.33 -6.20 -20.51
C GLY A 95 26.96 -6.73 -19.13
N LEU A 96 27.22 -5.90 -18.11
CA LEU A 96 26.86 -6.23 -16.74
C LEU A 96 25.33 -6.15 -16.56
N PRO A 97 24.74 -6.98 -15.68
CA PRO A 97 23.34 -6.85 -15.30
C PRO A 97 23.02 -5.44 -14.81
N ASP A 98 21.80 -4.96 -15.10
CA ASP A 98 21.37 -3.63 -14.67
C ASP A 98 21.45 -3.50 -13.14
N PRO A 99 22.27 -2.58 -12.59
CA PRO A 99 22.45 -2.44 -11.15
C PRO A 99 21.21 -1.92 -10.41
N THR A 100 20.17 -1.48 -11.13
CA THR A 100 18.86 -1.14 -10.57
C THR A 100 17.95 -2.36 -10.39
N LEU A 101 18.25 -3.46 -11.11
CA LEU A 101 17.54 -4.74 -11.02
C LEU A 101 18.34 -5.78 -10.22
N TRP A 102 19.67 -5.70 -10.26
CA TRP A 102 20.57 -6.70 -9.67
C TRP A 102 21.61 -6.07 -8.76
N SER A 103 21.86 -6.74 -7.63
CA SER A 103 22.97 -6.44 -6.73
C SER A 103 23.81 -7.71 -6.53
N TYR A 104 25.12 -7.55 -6.28
CA TYR A 104 26.04 -8.66 -6.04
C TYR A 104 26.64 -8.54 -4.64
N ASP A 105 26.67 -9.65 -3.90
CA ASP A 105 27.31 -9.74 -2.59
C ASP A 105 28.71 -10.32 -2.76
N ILE A 106 29.74 -9.57 -2.33
CA ILE A 106 31.15 -9.96 -2.39
C ILE A 106 31.73 -10.13 -0.98
N GLY A 107 31.10 -10.97 -0.15
CA GLY A 107 31.77 -11.50 1.03
C GLY A 107 30.86 -11.76 2.23
N GLY A 108 30.77 -13.04 2.60
CA GLY A 108 30.26 -13.52 3.88
C GLY A 108 30.99 -14.81 4.24
N ASN A 109 31.24 -15.04 5.52
CA ASN A 109 32.10 -16.11 6.05
C ASN A 109 31.50 -17.52 5.85
N GLY A 110 31.44 -18.00 4.62
CA GLY A 110 30.90 -19.31 4.22
C GLY A 110 29.47 -19.22 3.69
N TRP A 111 29.27 -19.66 2.45
CA TRP A 111 27.98 -19.66 1.73
C TRP A 111 27.04 -20.80 2.17
N GLY A 112 27.30 -21.41 3.33
CA GLY A 112 26.41 -22.37 3.98
C GLY A 112 26.16 -23.69 3.23
N ASN A 113 26.74 -23.88 2.04
CA ASN A 113 26.76 -25.13 1.33
C ASN A 113 28.03 -25.90 1.71
N ASN A 114 27.89 -27.00 2.44
CA ASN A 114 29.00 -27.89 2.77
C ASN A 114 29.57 -28.53 1.48
N GLU A 115 30.40 -27.81 0.72
CA GLU A 115 31.18 -28.38 -0.40
C GLU A 115 32.21 -29.41 0.09
#